data_AF-A0A0H4CCK9-F1
#
_entry.id   AF-A0A0H4CCK9-F1
#
_cell.length_a   1.000
_cell.length_b   1.000
_cell.length_c   1.000
_cell.angle_alpha   90.00
_cell.angle_beta   90.00
_cell.angle_gamma   90.00
#
_symmetry.space_group_name_H-M   'P 1'
#
loop_
_entity.id
_entity.type
_entity.pdbx_description
1 polymer ?
#
loop_
_entity_poly.entity_id
_entity_poly.type
_entity_poly.pdbx_seq_one_letter_code
_entity_poly.pdbx_strand_id
1 'polypeptide(L)'
;MRFANGDTYRFAAYWDCLPGGPCRGNHYHLDKTEVMFVISGELRAAYYDLDTGQRFDTVLVAGDLVTVHPRLVHSYMALSPTQVVEVASHAYSPSDTHPYVLL
;
A
#
# COMPACT_ATOMS: atom_id res chain seq x y z
N MET A 1 19.71 2.57 0.96
CA MET A 1 18.50 3.37 1.20
C MET A 1 17.88 2.94 2.52
N ARG A 2 17.36 3.87 3.34
CA ARG A 2 16.56 3.58 4.54
C ARG A 2 15.17 4.19 4.31
N PHE A 3 14.10 3.42 4.47
CA PHE A 3 12.75 3.87 4.13
C PHE A 3 11.74 3.73 5.29
N ALA A 4 12.16 3.12 6.40
CA ALA A 4 11.35 2.89 7.59
C ALA A 4 12.28 3.02 8.81
N ASN A 5 12.61 4.26 9.17
CA ASN A 5 13.66 4.57 10.15
C ASN A 5 13.11 5.51 11.22
N GLY A 6 13.19 5.11 12.49
CA GLY A 6 12.76 5.91 13.65
C GLY A 6 11.63 5.29 14.46
N ASP A 7 10.79 4.48 13.84
CA ASP A 7 9.63 3.85 14.49
C ASP A 7 9.81 2.36 14.80
N THR A 8 8.95 1.84 15.67
CA THR A 8 8.83 0.40 15.90
C THR A 8 7.91 -0.21 14.85
N TYR A 9 8.46 -1.02 13.96
CA TYR A 9 7.69 -1.80 12.99
C TYR A 9 7.54 -3.23 13.49
N ARG A 10 6.31 -3.77 13.41
CA ARG A 10 5.96 -5.13 13.89
C ARG A 10 5.55 -6.07 12.78
N PHE A 11 5.55 -5.55 11.55
CA PHE A 11 5.18 -6.28 10.35
C PHE A 11 6.10 -5.84 9.22
N ALA A 12 6.51 -6.79 8.41
CA ALA A 12 7.20 -6.57 7.14
C ALA A 12 6.70 -7.58 6.11
N ALA A 13 6.45 -7.12 4.90
CA ALA A 13 6.09 -7.95 3.77
C ALA A 13 6.91 -7.55 2.55
N TYR A 14 7.28 -8.54 1.77
CA TYR A 14 7.72 -8.38 0.39
C TYR A 14 6.61 -8.91 -0.51
N TRP A 15 6.36 -8.23 -1.61
CA TRP A 15 5.47 -8.73 -2.65
C TRP A 15 5.94 -8.29 -4.02
N ASP A 16 5.79 -9.18 -4.99
CA ASP A 16 5.95 -8.92 -6.40
C ASP A 16 4.62 -9.01 -7.13
N CYS A 17 4.52 -8.27 -8.22
CA CYS A 17 3.29 -8.11 -8.97
C CYS A 17 3.58 -8.00 -10.46
N LEU A 18 2.85 -8.79 -11.25
CA LEU A 18 2.89 -8.75 -12.72
C LEU A 18 1.66 -8.00 -13.26
N PRO A 19 1.76 -7.36 -14.43
CA PRO A 19 0.59 -6.80 -15.10
C PRO A 19 -0.48 -7.85 -15.36
N GLY A 20 -1.76 -7.46 -15.25
CA GLY A 20 -2.90 -8.37 -15.48
C GLY A 20 -4.07 -8.21 -14.52
N GLY A 21 -3.95 -7.33 -13.52
CA GLY A 21 -5.04 -6.98 -12.59
C GLY A 21 -4.54 -6.46 -11.25
N PRO A 22 -5.46 -6.15 -10.32
CA PRO A 22 -5.11 -5.77 -8.96
C PRO A 22 -4.34 -6.91 -8.28
N CYS A 23 -3.21 -6.59 -7.65
CA CYS A 23 -2.37 -7.58 -7.00
C CYS A 23 -2.28 -7.42 -5.48
N ARG A 24 -2.59 -6.24 -4.95
CA ARG A 24 -2.66 -5.99 -3.51
C ARG A 24 -3.57 -4.81 -3.21
N GLY A 25 -4.07 -4.73 -1.97
CA GLY A 25 -4.98 -3.69 -1.52
C GLY A 25 -6.44 -4.11 -1.69
N ASN A 26 -7.27 -3.23 -2.25
CA ASN A 26 -8.73 -3.32 -2.22
C ASN A 26 -9.29 -3.46 -0.79
N HIS A 27 -8.70 -2.71 0.14
CA HIS A 27 -9.13 -2.63 1.53
C HIS A 27 -8.66 -1.32 2.18
N TYR A 28 -9.08 -1.12 3.43
CA TYR A 28 -8.55 -0.10 4.34
C TYR A 28 -8.33 -0.70 5.73
N HIS A 29 -7.61 0.06 6.57
CA HIS A 29 -7.37 -0.24 7.97
C HIS A 29 -8.04 0.80 8.87
N LEU A 30 -8.45 0.44 10.08
CA LEU A 30 -8.95 1.39 11.09
C LEU A 30 -7.84 1.89 12.01
N ASP A 31 -6.82 1.07 12.25
CA ASP A 31 -5.73 1.38 13.19
C ASP A 31 -4.35 1.41 12.52
N LYS A 32 -4.06 0.46 11.63
CA LYS A 32 -2.74 0.27 11.03
C LYS A 32 -2.35 1.41 10.08
N THR A 33 -1.15 1.96 10.28
CA THR A 33 -0.44 2.77 9.27
C THR A 33 0.59 1.89 8.57
N GLU A 34 0.61 1.96 7.25
CA GLU A 34 1.51 1.20 6.40
C GLU A 34 2.49 2.11 5.68
N VAL A 35 3.72 1.64 5.51
CA VAL A 35 4.73 2.30 4.69
C VAL A 35 5.18 1.34 3.61
N MET A 36 5.03 1.74 2.36
CA MET A 36 5.40 0.98 1.17
C MET A 36 6.56 1.67 0.45
N PHE A 37 7.56 0.89 0.07
CA PHE A 37 8.67 1.32 -0.76
C PHE A 37 8.74 0.50 -2.05
N VAL A 38 8.70 1.17 -3.20
CA VAL A 38 8.80 0.52 -4.51
C VAL A 38 10.27 0.27 -4.84
N ILE A 39 10.65 -1.01 -4.89
CA ILE A 39 12.03 -1.45 -5.15
C ILE A 39 12.35 -1.36 -6.64
N SER A 40 11.44 -1.82 -7.48
CA SER A 40 11.58 -1.87 -8.95
C SER A 40 10.21 -1.89 -9.62
N GLY A 41 10.14 -1.47 -10.89
CA GLY A 41 8.90 -1.49 -11.67
C GLY A 41 8.05 -0.23 -11.55
N GLU A 42 6.77 -0.38 -11.89
CA GLU A 42 5.78 0.70 -11.99
C GLU A 42 4.38 0.17 -11.61
N LEU A 43 3.69 0.90 -10.73
CA LEU A 43 2.38 0.54 -10.18
C LEU A 43 1.39 1.67 -10.44
N ARG A 44 0.16 1.34 -10.83
CA ARG A 44 -0.98 2.21 -10.58
C ARG A 44 -1.43 2.00 -9.14
N ALA A 45 -1.48 3.07 -8.37
CA ALA A 45 -2.06 3.12 -7.05
C ALA A 45 -3.35 3.93 -7.08
N ALA A 46 -4.44 3.37 -6.55
CA ALA A 46 -5.70 4.05 -6.36
C ALA A 46 -6.00 4.18 -4.86
N TYR A 47 -6.43 5.37 -4.45
CA TYR A 47 -6.74 5.70 -3.07
C TYR A 47 -8.14 6.32 -2.97
N TYR A 48 -8.83 6.02 -1.87
CA TYR A 48 -10.08 6.67 -1.50
C TYR A 48 -10.09 6.97 -0.01
N ASP A 49 -10.20 8.25 0.33
CA ASP A 49 -10.24 8.72 1.71
C ASP A 49 -11.68 8.67 2.23
N LEU A 50 -11.93 7.83 3.23
CA LEU A 50 -13.26 7.66 3.83
C LEU A 50 -13.72 8.89 4.64
N ASP A 51 -12.82 9.77 5.04
CA ASP A 51 -13.13 10.95 5.84
C ASP A 51 -13.54 12.13 4.96
N THR A 52 -12.89 12.30 3.82
CA THR A 52 -13.16 13.41 2.88
C THR A 52 -14.02 13.00 1.68
N GLY A 53 -14.13 11.70 1.40
CA GLY A 53 -14.77 11.17 0.21
C GLY A 53 -14.00 11.41 -1.09
N GLN A 54 -12.72 11.84 -1.00
CA GLN A 54 -11.88 12.13 -2.15
C GLN A 54 -11.21 10.87 -2.69
N ARG A 55 -11.16 10.77 -4.02
CA ARG A 55 -10.42 9.75 -4.75
C ARG A 55 -9.16 10.36 -5.35
N PHE A 56 -8.06 9.62 -5.28
CA PHE A 56 -6.79 9.97 -5.91
C PHE A 56 -6.16 8.74 -6.54
N ASP A 57 -5.72 8.86 -7.79
CA ASP A 57 -5.00 7.81 -8.51
C ASP A 57 -3.61 8.38 -8.90
N THR A 58 -2.56 7.60 -8.72
CA THR A 58 -1.20 7.96 -9.14
C THR A 58 -0.44 6.76 -9.67
N VAL A 59 0.61 7.04 -10.42
CA VAL A 59 1.64 6.05 -10.75
C VAL A 59 2.74 6.16 -9.70
N LEU A 60 3.19 5.01 -9.19
CA LEU A 60 4.37 4.88 -8.33
C LEU A 60 5.46 4.15 -9.09
N VAL A 61 6.69 4.63 -8.97
CA VAL A 61 7.88 4.08 -9.64
C VAL A 61 8.95 3.69 -8.62
N ALA A 62 9.96 2.96 -9.07
CA ALA A 62 11.12 2.60 -8.26
C ALA A 62 11.72 3.83 -7.54
N GLY A 63 11.88 3.73 -6.22
CA GLY A 63 12.35 4.83 -5.38
C GLY A 63 11.24 5.56 -4.62
N ASP A 64 9.98 5.41 -5.02
CA ASP A 64 8.87 6.04 -4.32
C ASP A 64 8.59 5.39 -2.97
N LEU A 65 8.24 6.24 -2.01
CA LEU A 65 7.86 5.89 -0.64
C LEU A 65 6.46 6.42 -0.37
N VAL A 66 5.54 5.55 0.03
CA VAL A 66 4.16 5.91 0.34
C VAL A 66 3.84 5.54 1.78
N THR A 67 3.24 6.47 2.51
CA THR A 67 2.61 6.19 3.80
C THR A 67 1.09 6.15 3.60
N VAL A 68 0.48 5.04 3.99
CA VAL A 68 -0.98 4.85 3.95
C VAL A 68 -1.49 4.95 5.38
N HIS A 69 -2.27 5.98 5.65
CA HIS A 69 -2.89 6.20 6.95
C HIS A 69 -4.17 5.37 7.09
N PRO A 70 -4.65 5.16 8.34
CA PRO A 70 -5.94 4.52 8.56
C PRO A 70 -7.05 5.24 7.81
N ARG A 71 -8.09 4.48 7.46
CA ARG A 71 -9.29 4.91 6.74
C ARG A 71 -9.02 5.41 5.31
N LEU A 72 -7.79 5.22 4.82
CA LEU A 72 -7.45 5.36 3.41
C LEU A 72 -7.56 4.00 2.72
N VAL A 73 -8.60 3.84 1.92
CA VAL A 73 -8.71 2.69 1.01
C VAL A 73 -7.59 2.78 0.00
N HIS A 74 -6.93 1.67 -0.28
CA HIS A 74 -5.82 1.62 -1.23
C HIS A 74 -5.86 0.34 -2.08
N SER A 75 -5.44 0.44 -3.34
CA SER A 75 -5.35 -0.69 -4.27
C SER A 75 -4.24 -0.49 -5.27
N TYR A 76 -3.56 -1.57 -5.63
CA TYR A 76 -2.37 -1.57 -6.46
C TYR A 76 -2.50 -2.54 -7.63
N MET A 77 -2.15 -2.06 -8.82
CA MET A 77 -2.05 -2.85 -10.05
C MET A 77 -0.72 -2.56 -10.73
N ALA A 78 0.06 -3.59 -11.02
CA ALA A 78 1.31 -3.41 -11.77
C ALA A 78 1.06 -2.95 -13.22
N LEU A 79 1.85 -1.99 -13.66
CA LEU A 79 2.00 -1.58 -15.05
C LEU A 79 3.22 -2.24 -15.72
N SER A 80 4.21 -2.65 -14.90
CA SER A 80 5.32 -3.53 -15.28
C SER A 80 5.65 -4.49 -14.12
N PRO A 81 6.45 -5.55 -14.32
CA PRO A 81 6.90 -6.40 -13.20
C PRO A 81 7.49 -5.55 -12.08
N THR A 82 6.83 -5.55 -10.93
CA THR A 82 7.12 -4.63 -9.82
C THR A 82 7.40 -5.41 -8.55
N GLN A 83 8.38 -4.95 -7.78
CA GLN A 83 8.70 -5.45 -6.45
C GLN A 83 8.53 -4.34 -5.42
N VAL A 84 7.94 -4.69 -4.29
CA VAL A 84 7.63 -3.76 -3.21
C VAL A 84 7.98 -4.39 -1.87
N VAL A 85 8.44 -3.56 -0.95
CA VAL A 85 8.48 -3.88 0.48
C VAL A 85 7.53 -2.98 1.24
N GLU A 86 6.81 -3.57 2.17
CA GLU A 86 5.83 -2.94 3.03
C GLU A 86 6.20 -3.21 4.48
N VAL A 87 6.05 -2.20 5.34
CA VAL A 87 6.17 -2.34 6.80
C VAL A 87 5.02 -1.64 7.47
N ALA A 88 4.72 -2.04 8.71
CA ALA A 88 3.68 -1.39 9.49
C ALA A 88 4.00 -1.33 10.98
N SER A 89 3.41 -0.33 11.65
CA SER A 89 3.57 -0.10 13.09
C SER A 89 2.97 -1.21 13.95
N HIS A 90 2.00 -1.95 13.41
CA HIS A 90 1.27 -3.01 14.10
C HIS A 90 1.51 -4.38 13.43
N ALA A 91 1.37 -5.45 14.20
CA ALA A 91 1.34 -6.80 13.66
C ALA A 91 0.09 -6.98 12.79
N TYR A 92 0.13 -7.93 11.87
CA TYR A 92 -1.04 -8.27 11.06
C TYR A 92 -2.23 -8.66 11.96
N SER A 93 -3.38 -8.01 11.76
CA SER A 93 -4.64 -8.34 12.39
C SER A 93 -5.74 -8.43 11.33
N PRO A 94 -6.35 -9.61 11.12
CA PRO A 94 -7.47 -9.76 10.19
C PRO A 94 -8.66 -8.85 10.53
N SER A 95 -8.88 -8.54 11.81
CA SER A 95 -10.00 -7.71 12.24
C SER A 95 -9.85 -6.24 11.86
N ASP A 96 -8.63 -5.80 11.56
CA ASP A 96 -8.30 -4.42 11.14
C ASP A 96 -8.24 -4.30 9.60
N THR A 97 -8.63 -5.33 8.84
CA THR A 97 -8.59 -5.29 7.37
C THR A 97 -10.01 -5.35 6.83
N HIS A 98 -10.48 -4.24 6.26
CA HIS A 98 -11.85 -4.09 5.79
C HIS A 98 -11.90 -3.98 4.26
N PRO A 99 -12.58 -4.90 3.56
CA PRO A 99 -12.59 -4.93 2.11
C PRO A 99 -13.30 -3.70 1.52
N TYR A 100 -12.71 -3.12 0.47
CA TYR A 100 -13.30 -2.04 -0.33
C TYR A 100 -12.62 -2.04 -1.70
N VAL A 101 -13.39 -2.32 -2.76
CA VAL A 101 -12.84 -2.48 -4.12
C VAL A 101 -12.65 -1.12 -4.81
N LEU A 102 -11.44 -0.85 -5.32
CA LEU A 102 -11.10 0.35 -6.10
C LEU A 102 -10.65 0.05 -7.54
N LEU A 103 -9.96 -1.09 -7.73
CA LEU A 103 -9.41 -1.58 -9.00
C LEU A 103 -9.85 -3.01 -9.23
#